data_AF-A0A3A6K7U9-F1
#
_entry.id   AF-A0A3A6K7U9-F1
#
_cell.length_a   1.000
_cell.length_b   1.000
_cell.length_c   1.000
_cell.angle_alpha   90.00
_cell.angle_beta   90.00
_cell.angle_gamma   90.00
#
_symmetry.space_group_name_H-M   'P 1'
#
loop_
_entity.id
_entity.type
_entity.pdbx_description
1 polymer ?
#
loop_
_entity_poly.entity_id
_entity_poly.type
_entity_poly.pdbx_seq_one_letter_code
_entity_poly.pdbx_strand_id
1 'polypeptide(L)' 'MPIGSPKPQTIATKKYEQKAGFVSKSYKLRRELVDQFAAACEKAGTSQAAQLTKMMKDFIEEQNKE' A
#
# COMPACT_ATOMS: atom_id res chain seq x y z
N MET A 1 1.83 -2.00 13.96
CA MET A 1 3.10 -1.77 14.69
C MET A 1 3.27 -2.88 15.71
N PRO A 2 4.50 -3.34 16.01
CA PRO A 2 4.68 -4.35 17.05
C PRO A 2 4.25 -3.78 18.40
N ILE A 3 3.32 -4.46 19.04
CA ILE A 3 2.84 -4.17 20.39
C ILE A 3 3.52 -5.19 21.31
N GLY A 4 4.06 -4.73 22.44
CA GLY A 4 4.79 -5.59 23.39
C GLY A 4 6.30 -5.68 23.11
N SER A 5 6.88 -6.88 23.22
CA SER A 5 8.32 -7.12 23.04
C SER A 5 8.64 -7.72 21.66
N PRO A 6 8.87 -6.89 20.62
CA PRO A 6 9.16 -7.38 19.28
C PRO A 6 10.47 -8.14 19.20
N LYS A 7 10.50 -9.12 18.28
CA LYS A 7 11.73 -9.80 17.90
C LYS A 7 12.73 -8.80 17.28
N PRO A 8 14.05 -9.01 17.43
CA PRO A 8 15.08 -8.15 16.84
C PRO A 8 14.89 -7.91 15.33
N GLN A 9 14.41 -8.93 14.60
CA GLN A 9 14.12 -8.82 13.17
C GLN A 9 13.03 -7.78 12.88
N THR A 10 11.95 -7.74 13.66
CA THR A 10 10.86 -6.76 13.49
C THR A 10 11.35 -5.33 13.70
N ILE A 11 12.30 -5.13 14.63
CA ILE A 11 12.93 -3.83 14.88
C ILE A 11 13.80 -3.42 13.68
N ALA A 12 14.58 -4.36 13.12
CA ALA A 12 15.39 -4.11 11.95
C ALA A 12 14.55 -3.75 10.72
N THR A 13 13.46 -4.49 10.45
CA THR A 13 12.51 -4.17 9.38
C THR A 13 11.94 -2.76 9.54
N LYS A 14 11.49 -2.40 10.75
CA LYS A 14 10.97 -1.05 11.04
C LYS A 14 12.00 0.05 10.76
N LYS A 15 13.26 -0.15 11.15
CA LYS A 15 14.34 0.82 10.87
C LYS A 15 14.57 0.99 9.37
N TYR A 16 14.51 -0.10 8.61
CA TYR A 16 14.62 -0.05 7.15
C TYR A 16 13.43 0.68 6.53
N GLU A 17 12.20 0.32 6.90
CA GLU A 17 10.97 0.95 6.40
C GLU A 17 11.00 2.47 6.60
N GLN A 18 11.41 2.92 7.79
CA GLN A 18 11.57 4.35 8.10
C GLN A 18 12.61 5.03 7.22
N LYS A 19 13.78 4.40 7.00
CA LYS A 19 14.84 4.95 6.13
C LYS A 19 14.41 5.01 4.67
N ALA A 20 13.64 4.04 4.21
CA ALA A 20 13.14 3.96 2.84
C ALA A 20 11.85 4.78 2.61
N GLY A 21 11.34 5.47 3.63
CA GLY A 21 10.16 6.34 3.51
C GLY A 21 8.83 5.59 3.43
N PHE A 22 8.79 4.31 3.80
CA PHE A 22 7.54 3.54 3.83
C PHE A 22 6.65 3.99 4.99
N VAL A 23 5.38 4.26 4.68
CA VAL A 23 4.35 4.57 5.67
C VAL A 23 3.25 3.52 5.59
N SER A 24 2.95 2.87 6.71
CA SER A 24 1.81 1.95 6.81
C SER A 24 0.54 2.74 7.09
N LYS A 25 -0.32 2.92 6.10
CA LYS A 25 -1.69 3.40 6.27
C LYS A 25 -2.66 2.24 6.11
N SER A 26 -3.50 2.00 7.11
CA SER A 26 -4.51 0.94 7.11
C SER A 26 -5.90 1.54 7.01
N TYR A 27 -6.66 1.14 6.00
CA TYR A 27 -8.07 1.49 5.81
C TYR A 27 -8.91 0.22 5.79
N LYS A 28 -10.17 0.32 6.23
CA LYS A 28 -11.14 -0.77 6.06
C LYS A 28 -11.84 -0.58 4.72
N LEU A 29 -11.81 -1.60 3.87
CA LEU A 29 -12.50 -1.63 2.58
C LEU A 29 -13.53 -2.76 2.57
N ARG A 30 -14.55 -2.65 1.72
CA ARG A 30 -15.51 -3.75 1.51
C ARG A 30 -14.80 -4.91 0.84
N ARG A 31 -15.06 -6.14 1.32
CA ARG A 31 -14.45 -7.36 0.78
C ARG A 31 -14.68 -7.50 -0.72
N GLU A 32 -15.93 -7.34 -1.16
CA GLU A 32 -16.32 -7.47 -2.57
C GLU A 32 -15.51 -6.54 -3.48
N LEU A 33 -15.26 -5.31 -3.03
CA LEU A 33 -14.47 -4.33 -3.78
C LEU A 33 -13.00 -4.78 -3.90
N VAL A 34 -12.43 -5.30 -2.81
CA VAL A 34 -11.03 -5.78 -2.80
C VAL A 34 -10.87 -7.00 -3.69
N ASP A 35 -11.82 -7.94 -3.64
CA ASP A 35 -11.80 -9.16 -4.46
C ASP A 35 -11.93 -8.82 -5.95
N GLN A 36 -12.82 -7.88 -6.31
CA GLN A 36 -12.95 -7.39 -7.69
C GLN A 36 -11.68 -6.67 -8.17
N PHE A 37 -11.07 -5.84 -7.32
CA PHE A 37 -9.83 -5.15 -7.65
C PHE A 37 -8.67 -6.13 -7.86
N ALA A 38 -8.59 -7.17 -7.04
CA ALA A 38 -7.60 -8.23 -7.20
C ALA A 38 -7.75 -8.94 -8.55
N ALA A 39 -8.96 -9.39 -8.89
CA ALA A 39 -9.23 -10.05 -10.17
C ALA A 39 -8.94 -9.13 -11.39
N ALA A 40 -9.24 -7.84 -11.27
CA ALA A 40 -8.91 -6.86 -12.30
C ALA A 40 -7.40 -6.70 -12.49
N CYS A 41 -6.63 -6.65 -11.39
CA CYS A 41 -5.17 -6.57 -11.43
C CYS A 41 -4.54 -7.83 -12.06
N GLU A 42 -5.04 -9.02 -11.72
CA GLU A 42 -4.59 -10.28 -12.33
C GLU A 42 -4.86 -10.30 -13.84
N LYS A 43 -6.07 -9.92 -14.26
CA LYS A 43 -6.43 -9.82 -15.68
C LYS A 43 -5.57 -8.80 -16.43
N ALA A 44 -5.17 -7.72 -15.78
CA ALA A 44 -4.29 -6.69 -16.32
C ALA A 44 -2.80 -7.04 -16.24
N GLY A 45 -2.42 -8.16 -15.62
CA GLY A 45 -1.03 -8.57 -15.46
C GLY A 45 -0.20 -7.65 -14.56
N THR A 46 -0.84 -6.99 -13.58
CA THR A 46 -0.17 -6.05 -12.66
C THR A 46 -0.42 -6.43 -11.20
N SER A 47 0.44 -5.96 -10.29
CA SER A 47 0.20 -6.13 -8.86
C SER A 47 -0.80 -5.08 -8.36
N GLN A 48 -1.60 -5.44 -7.35
CA GLN A 48 -2.50 -4.51 -6.67
C GLN A 48 -1.76 -3.27 -6.15
N ALA A 49 -0.54 -3.44 -5.62
CA ALA A 49 0.29 -2.35 -5.12
C ALA A 49 0.73 -1.39 -6.25
N ALA A 50 1.13 -1.93 -7.40
CA ALA A 50 1.52 -1.11 -8.55
C ALA A 50 0.32 -0.33 -9.12
N GLN A 51 -0.82 -1.00 -9.28
CA GLN A 51 -2.05 -0.36 -9.76
C GLN A 51 -2.54 0.73 -8.79
N LEU A 52 -2.54 0.46 -7.48
CA LEU A 52 -2.92 1.45 -6.47
C LEU A 52 -1.98 2.66 -6.48
N THR A 53 -0.68 2.42 -6.61
CA THR A 53 0.33 3.49 -6.70
C THR A 53 0.10 4.37 -7.92
N LYS A 54 -0.25 3.76 -9.06
CA LYS A 54 -0.60 4.50 -10.28
C LYS A 54 -1.82 5.39 -10.03
N MET A 55 -2.91 4.82 -9.53
CA MET A 55 -4.15 5.58 -9.25
C MET A 55 -3.93 6.74 -8.27
N MET A 56 -3.06 6.55 -7.26
CA MET A 56 -2.68 7.62 -6.34
C MET A 56 -1.94 8.76 -7.04
N LYS A 57 -0.97 8.45 -7.91
CA LYS A 57 -0.24 9.47 -8.67
C LYS A 57 -1.15 10.23 -9.62
N ASP A 58 -1.95 9.50 -10.39
CA ASP A 58 -2.90 10.08 -11.36
C ASP A 58 -3.83 11.08 -10.65
N PHE A 59 -4.37 10.71 -9.48
CA PHE A 59 -5.23 11.60 -8.69
C PHE A 59 -4.49 12.81 -8.11
N ILE A 60 -3.25 12.65 -7.63
CA ILE A 60 -2.42 13.77 -7.16
C ILE A 60 -2.13 14.76 -8.30
N GLU A 61 -1.80 14.25 -9.49
CA GLU A 61 -1.53 15.08 -10.66
C GLU A 61 -2.78 15.82 -11.15
N GLU A 62 -3.95 15.17 -11.10
CA GLU A 62 -5.23 15.79 -11.42
C GLU A 62 -5.51 16.98 -10.50
N GLN A 63 -5.33 16.80 -9.19
CA GLN A 63 -5.63 17.84 -8.19
C GLN A 63 -4.60 18.97 -8.13
N ASN A 64 -3.36 18.76 -8.60
CA ASN A 64 -2.35 19.82 -8.68
C ASN A 64 -2.45 20.68 -9.95
N LYS A 65 -3.34 20.33 -10.89
CA LYS A 65 -3.58 21.08 -12.13
C LYS A 65 -4.74 22.07 -12.01
N GLU A 66 -5.53 22.00 -10.94
CA GLU A 66 -6.46 23.04 -10.49
C GLU A 66 -5.73 24.10 -9.65
#